data_AF-A0A9P6KTV8-F1
#
_entry.id   AF-A0A9P6KTV8-F1
#
_cell.length_a   1.000
_cell.length_b   1.000
_cell.length_c   1.000
_cell.angle_alpha   90.00
_cell.angle_beta   90.00
_cell.angle_gamma   90.00
#
_symmetry.space_group_name_H-M   'P 1'
#
loop_
_entity.id
_entity.type
_entity.pdbx_description
1 polymer ?
#
loop_
_entity_poly.entity_id
_entity_poly.type
_entity_poly.pdbx_seq_one_letter_code
_entity_poly.pdbx_strand_id
1 'polypeptide(L)'
;MTDHWSPGKKWTLTAIRDWAGAEFPDAFATLPDVDGLEFVEVDDEMMSLSPFRLPPSASKKLFRIGFWDGFSDDHHDPVFAYLYGEQHSQVGYIREDSDATPKRYRKLQSRNMYRVDVEEPLCNISGGSERATLTRLRTLVCYFFIAAGHYIYFGDYDSFTKEFQRACLFIEHGSVKASQPEPNQPSSCTASFSTDAESNHQPREAESVLVKLEDLGGIRSDDTMVASSRRTPSFYPFLSRLTD
;
A
#
# COMPACT_ATOMS: atom_id res chain seq x y z
N MET A 1 14.08 -17.69 -26.28
CA MET A 1 13.80 -16.83 -25.12
C MET A 1 15.06 -16.04 -24.83
N THR A 2 15.07 -14.76 -25.19
CA THR A 2 16.25 -13.89 -25.13
C THR A 2 15.99 -12.75 -24.15
N ASP A 3 17.01 -12.37 -23.38
CA ASP A 3 16.88 -11.40 -22.29
C ASP A 3 16.33 -10.05 -22.74
N HIS A 4 15.21 -9.64 -22.14
CA HIS A 4 14.57 -8.32 -22.34
C HIS A 4 14.89 -7.33 -21.21
N TRP A 5 15.98 -7.56 -20.50
CA TRP A 5 16.39 -6.78 -19.33
C TRP A 5 17.44 -5.73 -19.71
N SER A 6 16.99 -4.52 -19.96
CA SER A 6 17.84 -3.33 -20.11
C SER A 6 17.41 -2.28 -19.07
N PRO A 7 18.36 -1.67 -18.33
CA PRO A 7 18.06 -0.52 -17.47
C PRO A 7 17.36 0.60 -18.26
N GLY A 8 16.37 1.26 -17.65
CA GLY A 8 15.60 2.33 -18.30
C GLY A 8 14.39 1.86 -19.13
N LYS A 9 13.91 0.63 -18.95
CA LYS A 9 12.65 0.17 -19.56
C LYS A 9 11.46 0.96 -19.01
N LYS A 10 10.92 1.87 -19.83
CA LYS A 10 9.68 2.61 -19.56
C LYS A 10 8.47 1.74 -19.87
N TRP A 11 7.55 1.64 -18.92
CA TRP A 11 6.29 0.91 -19.09
C TRP A 11 5.20 1.87 -19.53
N THR A 12 4.80 1.77 -20.80
CA THR A 12 3.64 2.49 -21.37
C THR A 12 2.39 1.61 -21.37
N LEU A 13 1.20 2.18 -21.52
CA LEU A 13 -0.06 1.41 -21.58
C LEU A 13 -0.02 0.31 -22.65
N THR A 14 0.43 0.67 -23.86
CA THR A 14 0.60 -0.26 -24.99
C THR A 14 1.58 -1.38 -24.65
N ALA A 15 2.77 -1.03 -24.14
CA ALA A 15 3.78 -2.04 -23.79
C ALA A 15 3.34 -3.00 -22.68
N ILE A 16 2.50 -2.55 -21.73
CA ILE A 16 1.91 -3.41 -20.71
C ILE A 16 0.83 -4.31 -21.33
N ARG A 17 -0.10 -3.74 -22.12
CA ARG A 17 -1.21 -4.47 -22.75
C ARG A 17 -0.74 -5.54 -23.74
N ASP A 18 0.20 -5.20 -24.62
CA ASP A 18 0.73 -6.13 -25.63
C ASP A 18 1.43 -7.33 -24.97
N TRP A 19 2.19 -7.08 -23.90
CA TRP A 19 2.91 -8.11 -23.14
C TRP A 19 1.97 -8.96 -22.28
N ALA A 20 1.07 -8.34 -21.50
CA ALA A 20 0.14 -9.05 -20.63
C ALA A 20 -0.88 -9.88 -21.42
N GLY A 21 -1.40 -9.34 -22.53
CA GLY A 21 -2.29 -10.05 -23.44
C GLY A 21 -1.64 -11.23 -24.19
N ALA A 22 -0.30 -11.26 -24.28
CA ALA A 22 0.44 -12.40 -24.84
C ALA A 22 0.78 -13.47 -23.79
N GLU A 23 1.11 -13.07 -22.56
CA GLU A 23 1.65 -13.98 -21.53
C GLU A 23 0.59 -14.52 -20.54
N PHE A 24 -0.50 -13.80 -20.29
CA PHE A 24 -1.56 -14.19 -19.35
C PHE A 24 -2.91 -13.49 -19.68
N PRO A 25 -3.47 -13.71 -20.89
CA PRO A 25 -4.65 -12.99 -21.37
C PRO A 25 -5.87 -13.12 -20.45
N ASP A 26 -6.17 -14.33 -19.95
CA ASP A 26 -7.35 -14.59 -19.12
C ASP A 26 -7.28 -13.81 -17.80
N ALA A 27 -6.19 -13.98 -17.05
CA ALA A 27 -5.93 -13.25 -15.81
C ALA A 27 -5.91 -11.72 -16.02
N PHE A 28 -5.35 -11.24 -17.13
CA PHE A 28 -5.32 -9.81 -17.46
C PHE A 28 -6.73 -9.26 -17.78
N ALA A 29 -7.58 -10.05 -18.42
CA ALA A 29 -8.97 -9.69 -18.70
C ALA A 29 -9.87 -9.64 -17.45
N THR A 30 -9.43 -10.20 -16.32
CA THR A 30 -10.13 -10.06 -15.02
C THR A 30 -9.87 -8.74 -14.30
N LEU A 31 -8.92 -7.91 -14.78
CA LEU A 31 -8.68 -6.61 -14.18
C LEU A 31 -9.91 -5.71 -14.36
N PRO A 32 -10.28 -4.92 -13.34
CA PRO A 32 -11.37 -3.97 -13.47
C PRO A 32 -11.08 -2.89 -14.51
N ASP A 33 -12.15 -2.42 -15.14
CA ASP A 33 -12.08 -1.28 -16.04
C ASP A 33 -11.85 0.02 -15.28
N VAL A 34 -11.17 0.96 -15.93
CA VAL A 34 -10.74 2.24 -15.35
C VAL A 34 -11.93 3.12 -15.02
N ASP A 35 -12.99 3.06 -15.82
CA ASP A 35 -14.23 3.84 -15.61
C ASP A 35 -14.95 3.48 -14.30
N GLY A 36 -14.61 2.34 -13.69
CA GLY A 36 -15.08 1.92 -12.36
C GLY A 36 -14.21 2.37 -11.19
N LEU A 37 -13.13 3.13 -11.43
CA LEU A 37 -12.16 3.54 -10.42
C LEU A 37 -12.31 5.03 -10.05
N GLU A 38 -12.27 5.34 -8.76
CA GLU A 38 -12.38 6.72 -8.28
C GLU A 38 -11.01 7.41 -8.23
N PHE A 39 -10.85 8.45 -9.06
CA PHE A 39 -9.70 9.35 -9.03
C PHE A 39 -10.12 10.77 -8.63
N VAL A 40 -9.47 11.32 -7.60
CA VAL A 40 -9.69 12.67 -7.07
C VAL A 40 -8.49 13.55 -7.41
N GLU A 41 -8.70 14.83 -7.70
CA GLU A 41 -7.61 15.81 -7.81
C GLU A 41 -7.52 16.66 -6.55
N VAL A 42 -6.30 16.90 -6.07
CA VAL A 42 -6.05 17.76 -4.92
C VAL A 42 -5.19 18.96 -5.33
N ASP A 43 -5.71 20.15 -5.04
CA ASP A 43 -5.04 21.41 -5.27
C ASP A 43 -4.02 21.77 -4.16
N ASP A 44 -3.24 22.82 -4.40
CA ASP A 44 -2.22 23.25 -3.44
C ASP A 44 -2.84 23.91 -2.19
N GLU A 45 -4.10 24.34 -2.23
CA GLU A 45 -4.81 24.97 -1.12
C GLU A 45 -5.23 23.93 -0.08
N MET A 46 -5.88 22.84 -0.49
CA MET A 46 -6.18 21.68 0.36
C MET A 46 -4.89 21.10 0.97
N MET A 47 -3.81 21.00 0.19
CA MET A 47 -2.50 20.57 0.68
C MET A 47 -1.85 21.58 1.65
N SER A 48 -2.20 22.87 1.58
CA SER A 48 -1.69 23.89 2.50
C SER A 48 -2.31 23.81 3.90
N LEU A 49 -3.60 23.41 3.96
CA LEU A 49 -4.42 23.26 5.17
C LEU A 49 -4.25 21.90 5.85
N SER A 50 -3.70 20.93 5.11
CA SER A 50 -3.39 19.58 5.55
C SER A 50 -2.16 19.53 6.47
N PRO A 51 -2.17 18.71 7.55
CA PRO A 51 -0.97 18.45 8.36
C PRO A 51 0.11 17.66 7.60
N PHE A 52 -0.20 17.12 6.43
CA PHE A 52 0.74 16.46 5.53
C PHE A 52 0.78 17.14 4.16
N ARG A 53 1.97 17.42 3.64
CA ARG A 53 2.20 17.86 2.25
C ARG A 53 2.78 16.72 1.41
N LEU A 54 2.23 16.56 0.22
CA LEU A 54 2.72 15.61 -0.78
C LEU A 54 4.16 15.97 -1.18
N PRO A 55 5.01 14.97 -1.50
CA PRO A 55 6.32 15.21 -2.09
C PRO A 55 6.21 16.05 -3.38
N PRO A 56 7.17 16.93 -3.73
CA PRO A 56 7.11 17.73 -4.95
C PRO A 56 7.04 16.93 -6.26
N SER A 57 7.46 15.65 -6.25
CA SER A 57 7.37 14.72 -7.38
C SER A 57 6.10 13.86 -7.39
N ALA A 58 5.18 14.07 -6.45
CA ALA A 58 3.95 13.31 -6.34
C ALA A 58 2.88 13.76 -7.33
N SER A 59 1.98 12.85 -7.67
CA SER A 59 0.77 13.18 -8.41
C SER A 59 -0.17 14.06 -7.60
N LYS A 60 -0.83 15.01 -8.29
CA LYS A 60 -2.02 15.69 -7.79
C LYS A 60 -3.29 14.88 -7.98
N LYS A 61 -3.24 13.81 -8.80
CA LYS A 61 -4.30 12.82 -8.91
C LYS A 61 -4.10 11.74 -7.85
N LEU A 62 -5.16 11.42 -7.14
CA LEU A 62 -5.23 10.46 -6.06
C LEU A 62 -6.18 9.33 -6.47
N PHE A 63 -5.77 8.08 -6.32
CA PHE A 63 -6.60 6.92 -6.59
C PHE A 63 -7.19 6.39 -5.27
N ARG A 64 -8.51 6.39 -5.10
CA ARG A 64 -9.14 5.80 -3.91
C ARG A 64 -8.96 4.28 -3.94
N ILE A 65 -8.49 3.70 -2.85
CA ILE A 65 -8.25 2.26 -2.72
C ILE A 65 -9.11 1.60 -1.64
N GLY A 66 -9.86 2.37 -0.85
CA GLY A 66 -10.73 1.84 0.19
C GLY A 66 -10.88 2.78 1.38
N PHE A 67 -11.12 2.22 2.56
CA PHE A 67 -11.32 2.95 3.82
C PHE A 67 -10.36 2.52 4.91
N TRP A 68 -10.05 3.42 5.83
CA TRP A 68 -9.25 3.17 7.02
C TRP A 68 -10.17 2.84 8.20
N ASP A 69 -10.11 1.61 8.71
CA ASP A 69 -11.00 1.08 9.76
C ASP A 69 -10.55 1.42 11.21
N GLY A 70 -9.81 2.52 11.37
CA GLY A 70 -9.70 3.21 12.66
C GLY A 70 -9.15 2.42 13.87
N PHE A 71 -9.75 2.77 15.00
CA PHE A 71 -9.76 2.12 16.32
C PHE A 71 -11.15 2.34 16.97
N SER A 72 -12.13 2.77 16.19
CA SER A 72 -13.40 3.37 16.62
C SER A 72 -14.40 3.15 15.49
N ASP A 73 -15.50 2.47 15.80
CA ASP A 73 -16.42 1.85 14.83
C ASP A 73 -17.17 2.87 13.91
N ASP A 74 -17.07 4.18 14.20
CA ASP A 74 -17.74 5.26 13.47
C ASP A 74 -16.83 6.00 12.44
N HIS A 75 -15.60 5.54 12.17
CA HIS A 75 -14.62 6.29 11.37
C HIS A 75 -14.13 5.54 10.11
N HIS A 76 -14.88 5.63 9.01
CA HIS A 76 -14.46 5.18 7.68
C HIS A 76 -13.74 6.31 6.90
N ASP A 77 -12.51 6.61 7.29
CA ASP A 77 -11.66 7.62 6.61
C ASP A 77 -11.26 7.14 5.19
N PRO A 78 -11.61 7.84 4.10
CA PRO A 78 -11.22 7.44 2.74
C PRO A 78 -9.70 7.36 2.56
N VAL A 79 -9.21 6.28 1.95
CA VAL A 79 -7.78 6.03 1.72
C VAL A 79 -7.46 6.15 0.24
N PHE A 80 -6.44 6.94 -0.05
CA PHE A 80 -5.96 7.22 -1.39
C PHE A 80 -4.50 6.82 -1.58
N ALA A 81 -4.21 6.23 -2.73
CA ALA A 81 -2.86 6.00 -3.25
C ALA A 81 -2.44 7.14 -4.19
N TYR A 82 -1.15 7.47 -4.19
CA TYR A 82 -0.56 8.47 -5.09
C TYR A 82 0.81 8.00 -5.61
N LEU A 83 1.09 8.27 -6.88
CA LEU A 83 2.44 8.05 -7.45
C LEU A 83 3.40 9.15 -7.03
N TYR A 84 4.67 8.83 -6.78
CA TYR A 84 5.74 9.79 -6.54
C TYR A 84 7.12 9.22 -6.90
N GLY A 85 8.16 10.05 -6.75
CA GLY A 85 9.55 9.67 -7.05
C GLY A 85 9.93 9.93 -8.50
N GLU A 86 11.19 9.66 -8.85
CA GLU A 86 11.65 9.76 -10.23
C GLU A 86 10.93 8.71 -11.08
N GLN A 87 10.43 9.11 -12.25
CA GLN A 87 9.63 8.28 -13.15
C GLN A 87 8.40 7.61 -12.51
N HIS A 88 7.85 8.16 -11.42
CA HIS A 88 6.56 7.79 -10.82
C HIS A 88 6.37 6.32 -10.42
N SER A 89 7.43 5.58 -10.11
CA SER A 89 7.35 4.15 -9.74
C SER A 89 7.15 3.86 -8.25
N GLN A 90 7.12 4.89 -7.39
CA GLN A 90 6.83 4.73 -5.97
C GLN A 90 5.37 5.09 -5.67
N VAL A 91 4.74 4.34 -4.77
CA VAL A 91 3.36 4.55 -4.35
C VAL A 91 3.34 4.93 -2.88
N GLY A 92 2.74 6.08 -2.58
CA GLY A 92 2.44 6.52 -1.22
C GLY A 92 0.95 6.42 -0.93
N TYR A 93 0.60 6.46 0.35
CA TYR A 93 -0.78 6.38 0.82
C TYR A 93 -1.09 7.54 1.75
N ILE A 94 -2.28 8.11 1.62
CA ILE A 94 -2.86 9.08 2.54
C ILE A 94 -4.28 8.65 2.91
N ARG A 95 -4.78 9.14 4.04
CA ARG A 95 -6.20 9.12 4.36
C ARG A 95 -6.76 10.53 4.43
N GLU A 96 -7.99 10.72 3.97
CA GLU A 96 -8.78 11.93 4.22
C GLU A 96 -9.43 11.82 5.61
N ASP A 97 -9.42 12.92 6.35
CA ASP A 97 -9.93 13.04 7.72
C ASP A 97 -11.40 13.46 7.66
N SER A 98 -12.31 12.51 7.84
CA SER A 98 -13.75 12.67 7.48
C SER A 98 -14.45 13.80 8.26
N ASP A 99 -14.02 14.03 9.50
CA ASP A 99 -14.56 15.06 10.38
C ASP A 99 -13.94 16.45 10.14
N ALA A 100 -12.91 16.55 9.28
CA ALA A 100 -12.18 17.79 9.05
C ALA A 100 -12.86 18.69 8.00
N THR A 101 -13.42 19.81 8.46
CA THR A 101 -13.81 20.94 7.59
C THR A 101 -12.89 22.14 7.83
N PRO A 102 -12.16 22.66 6.83
CA PRO A 102 -11.99 22.10 5.47
C PRO A 102 -11.21 20.77 5.48
N LYS A 103 -11.32 20.02 4.37
CA LYS A 103 -10.68 18.70 4.18
C LYS A 103 -9.22 18.69 4.63
N ARG A 104 -8.81 17.63 5.33
CA ARG A 104 -7.42 17.42 5.75
C ARG A 104 -6.96 16.02 5.37
N TYR A 105 -5.70 15.90 4.99
CA TYR A 105 -5.10 14.62 4.66
C TYR A 105 -4.02 14.25 5.68
N ARG A 106 -3.88 12.97 5.98
CA ARG A 106 -2.80 12.44 6.83
C ARG A 106 -2.04 11.36 6.10
N LYS A 107 -0.71 11.40 6.15
CA LYS A 107 0.13 10.35 5.56
C LYS A 107 -0.14 9.03 6.26
N LEU A 108 -0.47 8.01 5.47
CA LEU A 108 -0.60 6.64 5.95
C LEU A 108 0.75 5.92 5.76
N GLN A 109 1.28 5.36 6.86
CA GLN A 109 2.53 4.58 6.80
C GLN A 109 2.23 3.19 6.23
N SER A 110 3.13 2.64 5.40
CA SER A 110 2.90 1.34 4.77
C SER A 110 2.62 0.21 5.78
N ARG A 111 3.30 0.24 6.94
CA ARG A 111 3.09 -0.69 8.08
C ARG A 111 1.72 -0.62 8.76
N ASN A 112 0.86 0.30 8.34
CA ASN A 112 -0.49 0.46 8.84
C ASN A 112 -1.53 -0.02 7.81
N MET A 113 -1.13 -0.33 6.57
CA MET A 113 -2.03 -0.69 5.48
C MET A 113 -2.86 -1.96 5.76
N TYR A 114 -2.48 -2.76 6.77
CA TYR A 114 -3.30 -3.86 7.28
C TYR A 114 -4.66 -3.44 7.87
N ARG A 115 -4.92 -2.13 8.10
CA ARG A 115 -6.22 -1.58 8.51
C ARG A 115 -6.95 -0.82 7.42
N VAL A 116 -6.47 -0.93 6.19
CA VAL A 116 -7.22 -0.42 5.04
C VAL A 116 -8.08 -1.57 4.57
N ASP A 117 -9.39 -1.43 4.76
CA ASP A 117 -10.33 -2.27 4.04
C ASP A 117 -10.30 -1.81 2.58
N VAL A 118 -9.91 -2.71 1.69
CA VAL A 118 -9.73 -2.42 0.27
C VAL A 118 -11.06 -2.67 -0.40
N GLU A 119 -11.64 -1.64 -1.01
CA GLU A 119 -12.98 -1.73 -1.59
C GLU A 119 -12.98 -2.34 -3.00
N GLU A 120 -14.18 -2.68 -3.49
CA GLU A 120 -14.40 -2.98 -4.90
C GLU A 120 -13.87 -1.85 -5.80
N PRO A 121 -13.26 -2.15 -6.95
CA PRO A 121 -13.04 -3.49 -7.51
C PRO A 121 -11.71 -4.15 -7.08
N LEU A 122 -11.07 -3.65 -6.02
CA LEU A 122 -9.75 -4.09 -5.56
C LEU A 122 -9.77 -5.01 -4.33
N CYS A 123 -10.93 -5.24 -3.69
CA CYS A 123 -11.10 -6.04 -2.48
C CYS A 123 -10.35 -7.40 -2.50
N ASN A 124 -10.37 -8.07 -3.66
CA ASN A 124 -9.76 -9.37 -3.91
C ASN A 124 -8.22 -9.37 -3.87
N ILE A 125 -7.55 -8.23 -3.68
CA ILE A 125 -6.09 -8.16 -3.48
C ILE A 125 -5.69 -8.29 -2.00
N SER A 126 -6.64 -8.35 -1.08
CA SER A 126 -6.39 -8.62 0.34
C SER A 126 -6.09 -10.11 0.56
N GLY A 127 -4.96 -10.44 1.21
CA GLY A 127 -4.62 -11.82 1.59
C GLY A 127 -3.15 -12.21 1.44
N GLY A 128 -2.72 -13.21 2.22
CA GLY A 128 -1.29 -13.53 2.37
C GLY A 128 -0.60 -12.54 3.32
N SER A 129 0.67 -12.22 3.08
CA SER A 129 1.41 -11.27 3.93
C SER A 129 1.14 -9.81 3.56
N GLU A 130 1.23 -8.91 4.56
CA GLU A 130 1.12 -7.46 4.35
C GLU A 130 2.02 -6.97 3.21
N ARG A 131 3.28 -7.45 3.16
CA ARG A 131 4.23 -7.14 2.09
C ARG A 131 3.72 -7.57 0.71
N ALA A 132 3.08 -8.74 0.59
CA ALA A 132 2.53 -9.20 -0.68
C ALA A 132 1.34 -8.33 -1.14
N THR A 133 0.45 -7.97 -0.21
CA THR A 133 -0.67 -7.04 -0.47
C THR A 133 -0.16 -5.67 -0.91
N LEU A 134 0.81 -5.09 -0.18
CA LEU A 134 1.46 -3.81 -0.53
C LEU A 134 2.14 -3.85 -1.90
N THR A 135 2.78 -4.97 -2.25
CA THR A 135 3.37 -5.16 -3.57
C THR A 135 2.30 -5.18 -4.65
N ARG A 136 1.23 -5.99 -4.53
CA ARG A 136 0.13 -6.02 -5.50
C ARG A 136 -0.53 -4.64 -5.66
N LEU A 137 -0.85 -3.97 -4.55
CA LEU A 137 -1.35 -2.60 -4.54
C LEU A 137 -0.43 -1.67 -5.35
N ARG A 138 0.88 -1.63 -5.03
CA ARG A 138 1.84 -0.78 -5.75
C ARG A 138 1.79 -1.03 -7.26
N THR A 139 1.83 -2.29 -7.68
CA THR A 139 1.90 -2.64 -9.11
C THR A 139 0.61 -2.28 -9.85
N LEU A 140 -0.55 -2.54 -9.24
CA LEU A 140 -1.86 -2.21 -9.79
C LEU A 140 -2.09 -0.70 -9.85
N VAL A 141 -1.75 0.03 -8.79
CA VAL A 141 -1.81 1.51 -8.76
C VAL A 141 -0.97 2.09 -9.92
N CYS A 142 0.27 1.64 -10.11
CA CYS A 142 1.11 2.07 -11.24
C CYS A 142 0.47 1.79 -12.61
N TYR A 143 -0.20 0.64 -12.77
CA TYR A 143 -0.94 0.31 -14.00
C TYR A 143 -2.16 1.22 -14.21
N PHE A 144 -3.04 1.36 -13.21
CA PHE A 144 -4.29 2.11 -13.34
C PHE A 144 -4.07 3.60 -13.56
N PHE A 145 -3.04 4.20 -12.96
CA PHE A 145 -2.65 5.60 -13.24
C PHE A 145 -2.24 5.82 -14.71
N ILE A 146 -1.66 4.82 -15.37
CA ILE A 146 -1.37 4.86 -16.81
C ILE A 146 -2.63 4.57 -17.63
N ALA A 147 -3.43 3.59 -17.22
CA ALA A 147 -4.65 3.20 -17.93
C ALA A 147 -5.69 4.34 -17.95
N ALA A 148 -5.75 5.15 -16.88
CA ALA A 148 -6.54 6.40 -16.76
C ALA A 148 -5.94 7.61 -17.51
N GLY A 149 -4.81 7.44 -18.19
CA GLY A 149 -4.13 8.53 -18.91
C GLY A 149 -3.57 9.64 -18.01
N HIS A 150 -3.53 9.44 -16.69
CA HIS A 150 -2.91 10.40 -15.76
C HIS A 150 -1.38 10.41 -15.89
N TYR A 151 -0.80 9.31 -16.37
CA TYR A 151 0.61 9.20 -16.75
C TYR A 151 0.77 8.46 -18.09
N ILE A 152 1.81 8.81 -18.84
CA ILE A 152 2.14 8.17 -20.12
C ILE A 152 3.03 6.93 -19.89
N TYR A 153 3.89 6.97 -18.87
CA TYR A 153 4.74 5.85 -18.45
C TYR A 153 5.20 5.98 -16.98
N PHE A 154 5.69 4.87 -16.41
CA PHE A 154 6.59 4.85 -15.26
C PHE A 154 7.89 4.11 -15.60
N GLY A 155 8.93 4.28 -14.79
CA GLY A 155 10.27 3.69 -14.98
C GLY A 155 10.95 3.32 -13.67
N ASP A 156 12.10 2.65 -13.75
CA ASP A 156 12.85 2.15 -12.58
C ASP A 156 12.01 1.25 -11.65
N TYR A 157 11.29 0.31 -12.27
CA TYR A 157 10.50 -0.73 -11.60
C TYR A 157 10.87 -2.11 -12.14
N ASP A 158 12.06 -2.59 -11.79
CA ASP A 158 12.64 -3.84 -12.30
C ASP A 158 11.75 -5.08 -12.05
N SER A 159 11.08 -5.15 -10.90
CA SER A 159 10.20 -6.29 -10.58
C SER A 159 8.79 -6.18 -11.18
N PHE A 160 8.47 -5.13 -11.96
CA PHE A 160 7.10 -4.85 -12.43
C PHE A 160 6.43 -6.04 -13.11
N THR A 161 7.06 -6.69 -14.10
CA THR A 161 6.44 -7.80 -14.85
C THR A 161 6.00 -8.94 -13.93
N LYS A 162 6.94 -9.40 -13.10
CA LYS A 162 6.74 -10.50 -12.16
C LYS A 162 5.70 -10.15 -11.10
N GLU A 163 5.65 -8.91 -10.64
CA GLU A 163 4.67 -8.46 -9.65
C GLU A 163 3.28 -8.23 -10.27
N PHE A 164 3.20 -7.75 -11.53
CA PHE A 164 1.95 -7.46 -12.22
C PHE A 164 1.23 -8.73 -12.64
N GLN A 165 1.96 -9.69 -13.24
CA GLN A 165 1.41 -11.02 -13.55
C GLN A 165 0.86 -11.70 -12.29
N ARG A 166 1.60 -11.62 -11.17
CA ARG A 166 1.15 -12.13 -9.86
C ARG A 166 -0.06 -11.40 -9.32
N ALA A 167 -0.20 -10.10 -9.55
CA ALA A 167 -1.36 -9.33 -9.13
C ALA A 167 -2.61 -9.74 -9.94
N CYS A 168 -2.48 -9.88 -11.26
CA CYS A 168 -3.57 -10.31 -12.14
C CYS A 168 -4.06 -11.72 -11.78
N LEU A 169 -3.14 -12.69 -11.69
CA LEU A 169 -3.46 -14.08 -11.27
C LEU A 169 -4.09 -14.13 -9.86
N PHE A 170 -3.73 -13.21 -8.96
CA PHE A 170 -4.33 -13.16 -7.63
C PHE A 170 -5.76 -12.61 -7.64
N ILE A 171 -6.07 -11.64 -8.52
CA ILE A 171 -7.45 -11.15 -8.73
C ILE A 171 -8.31 -12.25 -9.35
N GLU A 172 -7.84 -12.87 -10.43
CA GLU A 172 -8.50 -13.99 -11.12
C GLU A 172 -8.88 -15.12 -10.16
N HIS A 173 -7.91 -15.61 -9.36
CA HIS A 173 -8.17 -16.70 -8.41
C HIS A 173 -8.83 -16.24 -7.10
N GLY A 174 -8.67 -14.97 -6.72
CA GLY A 174 -9.29 -14.38 -5.53
C GLY A 174 -10.80 -14.21 -5.65
N SER A 175 -11.28 -13.89 -6.87
CA SER A 175 -12.71 -13.73 -7.20
C SER A 175 -13.57 -14.97 -6.94
N VAL A 176 -12.96 -16.15 -6.76
CA VAL A 176 -13.66 -17.41 -6.42
C VAL A 176 -14.24 -17.39 -4.98
N LYS A 177 -13.95 -16.36 -4.17
CA LYS A 177 -14.32 -16.31 -2.75
C LYS A 177 -15.57 -15.48 -2.40
N ALA A 178 -16.57 -15.46 -3.30
CA ALA A 178 -17.91 -14.91 -3.03
C ALA A 178 -19.05 -15.97 -3.07
N SER A 179 -18.72 -17.27 -3.05
CA SER A 179 -19.72 -18.35 -2.99
C SER A 179 -19.23 -19.58 -2.22
N GLN A 180 -18.99 -19.44 -0.91
CA GLN A 180 -19.19 -20.57 0.00
C GLN A 180 -20.68 -20.62 0.36
N PRO A 181 -21.39 -21.76 0.17
CA PRO A 181 -22.72 -21.92 0.74
C PRO A 181 -22.59 -21.96 2.27
N GLU A 182 -23.49 -21.29 2.98
CA GLU A 182 -23.60 -21.46 4.44
C GLU A 182 -23.79 -22.96 4.76
N PRO A 183 -23.01 -23.53 5.69
CA PRO A 183 -23.22 -24.90 6.13
C PRO A 183 -24.48 -24.95 6.99
N ASN A 184 -25.59 -25.36 6.37
CA ASN A 184 -26.86 -25.78 6.98
C ASN A 184 -26.79 -26.01 8.51
N GLN A 185 -27.19 -25.02 9.31
CA GLN A 185 -27.66 -25.29 10.66
C GLN A 185 -29.18 -25.54 10.63
N PRO A 186 -29.65 -26.73 11.03
CA PRO A 186 -31.07 -27.06 11.00
C PRO A 186 -31.85 -26.31 12.09
N SER A 187 -33.08 -25.93 11.77
CA SER A 187 -34.07 -25.47 12.75
C SER A 187 -34.53 -26.59 13.69
N SER A 188 -35.19 -26.23 14.80
CA SER A 188 -35.87 -27.12 15.81
C SER A 188 -34.95 -27.59 16.96
N CYS A 189 -35.34 -27.60 18.26
CA CYS A 189 -36.50 -27.03 18.98
C CYS A 189 -36.28 -27.05 20.53
N THR A 190 -36.99 -26.16 21.25
CA THR A 190 -37.46 -26.18 22.68
C THR A 190 -36.75 -26.92 23.84
N ALA A 191 -36.73 -26.22 24.99
CA ALA A 191 -36.80 -26.72 26.40
C ALA A 191 -35.54 -27.38 27.01
N SER A 192 -35.22 -27.30 28.32
CA SER A 192 -35.67 -26.43 29.45
C SER A 192 -34.76 -26.63 30.69
N PHE A 193 -34.47 -25.55 31.43
CA PHE A 193 -34.19 -25.44 32.89
C PHE A 193 -33.09 -26.25 33.64
N SER A 194 -32.59 -25.59 34.71
CA SER A 194 -31.98 -26.13 35.96
C SER A 194 -30.55 -26.71 35.96
N THR A 195 -29.74 -26.60 37.03
CA THR A 195 -29.56 -25.60 38.13
C THR A 195 -28.26 -25.90 38.89
N ASP A 196 -27.65 -24.85 39.47
CA ASP A 196 -26.83 -24.81 40.71
C ASP A 196 -25.44 -25.48 40.87
N ALA A 197 -24.65 -24.81 41.73
CA ALA A 197 -23.55 -25.29 42.60
C ALA A 197 -22.16 -25.66 42.00
N GLU A 198 -21.02 -25.52 42.69
CA GLU A 198 -20.63 -24.69 43.86
C GLU A 198 -19.08 -24.79 44.10
N SER A 199 -18.44 -23.68 44.55
CA SER A 199 -17.21 -23.60 45.39
C SER A 199 -15.79 -23.98 44.89
N ASN A 200 -14.81 -23.16 45.34
CA ASN A 200 -13.39 -23.40 45.67
C ASN A 200 -12.47 -24.17 44.68
N HIS A 201 -11.28 -23.69 44.30
CA HIS A 201 -10.18 -23.22 45.17
C HIS A 201 -9.15 -22.36 44.40
N GLN A 202 -8.41 -21.53 45.15
CA GLN A 202 -7.26 -20.72 44.68
C GLN A 202 -5.92 -21.39 45.10
N PRO A 203 -4.77 -20.76 44.81
CA PRO A 203 -3.91 -20.94 43.64
C PRO A 203 -2.77 -21.97 43.85
N ARG A 204 -2.04 -22.33 42.79
CA ARG A 204 -0.76 -23.05 42.97
C ARG A 204 0.33 -22.74 41.95
N GLU A 205 1.42 -22.18 42.51
CA GLU A 205 2.86 -22.33 42.21
C GLU A 205 3.37 -22.12 40.76
N ALA A 206 4.45 -21.33 40.67
CA ALA A 206 5.16 -21.03 39.43
C ALA A 206 6.27 -22.05 39.17
N GLU A 207 6.39 -22.53 37.93
CA GLU A 207 7.57 -23.25 37.45
C GLU A 207 8.41 -22.36 36.52
N SER A 208 9.64 -22.08 36.94
CA SER A 208 10.63 -21.33 36.17
C SER A 208 11.31 -22.24 35.14
N VAL A 209 10.98 -22.09 33.86
CA VAL A 209 11.69 -22.80 32.78
C VAL A 209 13.04 -22.15 32.51
N LEU A 210 14.12 -22.85 32.90
CA LEU A 210 15.50 -22.45 32.67
C LEU A 210 15.92 -22.74 31.21
N VAL A 211 15.79 -21.75 30.32
CA VAL A 211 16.31 -21.88 28.95
C VAL A 211 17.81 -21.57 28.94
N LYS A 212 18.64 -22.59 28.65
CA LYS A 212 20.05 -22.40 28.30
C LYS A 212 20.16 -21.65 26.98
N LEU A 213 20.90 -20.53 26.98
CA LEU A 213 21.46 -19.95 25.76
C LEU A 213 22.90 -20.44 25.61
N GLU A 214 23.14 -21.36 24.68
CA GLU A 214 24.48 -21.74 24.25
C GLU A 214 24.85 -20.95 22.98
N ASP A 215 25.74 -19.98 23.19
CA ASP A 215 26.97 -19.76 22.41
C ASP A 215 26.87 -19.68 20.86
N LEU A 216 26.79 -18.45 20.33
CA LEU A 216 27.21 -18.15 18.95
C LEU A 216 27.87 -16.76 18.81
N GLY A 217 29.14 -16.75 18.43
CA GLY A 217 29.57 -15.93 17.29
C GLY A 217 30.25 -14.60 17.59
N GLY A 218 31.58 -14.64 17.67
CA GLY A 218 32.46 -13.50 17.93
C GLY A 218 32.23 -12.23 17.10
N ILE A 219 32.22 -11.11 17.82
CA ILE A 219 32.31 -9.75 17.27
C ILE A 219 33.77 -9.50 16.88
N ARG A 220 34.05 -9.35 15.58
CA ARG A 220 35.28 -8.69 15.11
C ARG A 220 35.01 -7.20 14.96
N SER A 221 35.73 -6.41 15.76
CA SER A 221 35.82 -4.97 15.59
C SER A 221 36.81 -4.67 14.47
N ASP A 222 36.40 -3.86 13.49
CA ASP A 222 37.33 -3.19 12.57
C ASP A 222 37.04 -1.68 12.63
N ASP A 223 37.87 -0.98 13.39
CA ASP A 223 37.96 0.48 13.35
C ASP A 223 38.61 0.89 12.03
N THR A 224 37.95 1.74 11.25
CA THR A 224 38.65 2.52 10.21
C THR A 224 38.17 3.96 10.25
N MET A 225 39.02 4.81 10.82
CA MET A 225 38.83 6.25 10.83
C MET A 225 39.12 6.84 9.44
N VAL A 226 38.19 7.67 8.93
CA VAL A 226 38.52 8.67 7.91
C VAL A 226 38.00 10.02 8.39
N ALA A 227 38.92 10.92 8.69
CA ALA A 227 38.64 12.30 9.10
C ALA A 227 39.00 13.28 7.97
N SER A 228 38.31 14.43 7.97
CA SER A 228 38.62 15.65 7.18
C SER A 228 38.36 15.53 5.67
N SER A 229 37.78 16.54 5.01
CA SER A 229 38.22 17.93 5.08
C SER A 229 37.14 18.97 4.75
N ARG A 230 37.40 20.22 5.16
CA ARG A 230 36.55 21.40 4.95
C ARG A 230 36.65 21.91 3.50
N ARG A 231 35.57 22.53 2.99
CA ARG A 231 35.60 23.67 2.04
C ARG A 231 34.22 24.30 1.81
N THR A 232 33.89 25.33 2.60
CA THR A 232 33.31 26.58 2.05
C THR A 232 34.45 27.40 1.41
N PRO A 233 34.25 28.51 0.63
CA PRO A 233 33.04 29.35 0.51
C PRO A 233 32.70 29.91 -0.91
N SER A 234 31.54 30.56 -1.04
CA SER A 234 31.30 31.92 -1.61
C SER A 234 29.77 32.15 -1.65
N PHE A 235 29.15 33.25 -1.22
CA PHE A 235 29.37 34.69 -1.46
C PHE A 235 29.26 35.13 -2.93
N TYR A 236 28.04 35.49 -3.34
CA TYR A 236 27.79 36.57 -4.29
C TYR A 236 26.69 37.49 -3.73
N PRO A 237 26.88 38.82 -3.70
CA PRO A 237 25.84 39.77 -3.37
C PRO A 237 24.99 40.08 -4.60
N PHE A 238 23.66 40.12 -4.45
CA PHE A 238 22.77 40.68 -5.48
C PHE A 238 22.38 42.10 -5.04
N LEU A 239 22.80 43.10 -5.81
CA LEU A 239 22.43 44.50 -5.63
C LEU A 239 22.20 45.15 -6.99
N SER A 240 21.28 46.11 -7.01
CA SER A 240 20.88 46.94 -8.16
C SER A 240 19.87 46.28 -9.10
N ARG A 241 18.91 46.99 -9.69
CA ARG A 241 18.16 48.22 -9.35
C ARG A 241 17.17 48.44 -10.52
N LEU A 242 16.34 49.47 -10.43
CA LEU A 242 15.47 50.03 -11.44
C LEU A 242 14.18 49.26 -11.79
N THR A 243 13.04 49.96 -11.84
CA THR A 243 12.83 51.40 -11.51
C THR A 243 12.52 51.61 -10.02
N ASP A 244 13.34 52.25 -9.18
CA ASP A 244 14.63 52.98 -9.37
C ASP A 244 15.73 52.52 -8.38
#